data_AF-A0A925RD71-F1
#
_entry.id   AF-A0A925RD71-F1
#
_cell.length_a   1.000
_cell.length_b   1.000
_cell.length_c   1.000
_cell.angle_alpha   90.00
_cell.angle_beta   90.00
_cell.angle_gamma   90.00
#
_symmetry.space_group_name_H-M   'P 1'
#
loop_
_entity.id
_entity.type
_entity.pdbx_description
1 polymer ?
#
loop_
_entity_poly.entity_id
_entity_poly.type
_entity_poly.pdbx_seq_one_letter_code
_entity_poly.pdbx_strand_id
1 'polypeptide(L)'
;MIEQLEFFLLGLATVIDTVLLLATLEPVNRSQVSVWLKALVGGLWTWHTSSFLHTTLLDAVGPVSRIFDAACMIGMTSGLLILPSAMLHSALRLNRTGLIPHPPRRLWYSLLYLPMFALPFAGWLIWNSARLDFVSRVDPLKQGYLVWLVVANLVSAAAFLRLRSRLSVPGANSFFLQLSIVLVLQTILAATYAMLAHDSEFAASLRIATNLLPLVPALLFTWYVLRQRMLPLVIERTLAYGAALAIGLLLHRMTISRYSEKLGDRFNLDMVLLEALIVLGLIMAFRPLRQRLRESLRHLFGRNILSVRESTRRLSLQIAQESHQAPSQLLDWFATVVPRELQLDWIRIVLYAGIDPHLNPNHSASDSAVDVRTPGKLDPSSPGGNAQDDLQQLHRGMTSTATTRVSRGDASAQDLQLRLISLGALHVFALRFHAVDGLLLLGPRTRNDTFSDEQLAALSLLFDQFAATLHNRIQELARVRAERKAMQQEKLSMLGLLAGSLAHELRNP
;
A
#
# COMPACT_ATOMS: atom_id res chain seq x y z
N MET A 1 27.46 -26.32 15.19
CA MET A 1 26.22 -25.61 15.59
C MET A 1 26.08 -24.26 14.88
N ILE A 2 27.15 -23.44 14.82
CA ILE A 2 27.14 -22.10 14.20
C ILE A 2 26.76 -22.14 12.71
N GLU A 3 27.35 -23.03 11.90
CA GLU A 3 27.00 -23.18 10.47
C GLU A 3 25.52 -23.55 10.26
N GLN A 4 24.96 -24.31 11.19
CA GLN A 4 23.56 -24.72 11.14
C GLN A 4 22.65 -23.54 11.44
N LEU A 5 23.02 -22.72 12.43
CA LEU A 5 22.33 -21.48 12.75
C LEU A 5 22.42 -20.51 11.57
N GLU A 6 23.58 -20.39 10.93
CA GLU A 6 23.76 -19.58 9.72
C GLU A 6 22.83 -20.04 8.60
N PHE A 7 22.81 -21.34 8.31
CA PHE A 7 21.91 -21.94 7.33
C PHE A 7 20.43 -21.63 7.62
N PHE A 8 20.01 -21.77 8.88
CA PHE A 8 18.65 -21.45 9.31
C PHE A 8 18.30 -19.99 9.03
N LEU A 9 19.18 -19.09 9.47
CA LEU A 9 18.92 -17.65 9.42
C LEU A 9 18.92 -17.15 7.98
N LEU A 10 19.80 -17.68 7.11
CA LEU A 10 19.79 -17.41 5.67
C LEU A 10 18.53 -17.94 4.99
N GLY A 11 18.08 -19.15 5.35
CA GLY A 11 16.81 -19.71 4.86
C GLY A 11 15.61 -18.85 5.28
N LEU A 12 15.56 -18.44 6.56
CA LEU A 12 14.50 -17.57 7.08
C LEU A 12 14.51 -16.20 6.39
N ALA A 13 15.68 -15.59 6.22
CA ALA A 13 15.84 -14.33 5.49
C ALA A 13 15.34 -14.45 4.06
N THR A 14 15.69 -15.53 3.36
CA THR A 14 15.21 -15.84 2.00
C THR A 14 13.69 -15.90 1.92
N VAL A 15 13.03 -16.54 2.89
CA VAL A 15 11.55 -16.60 2.93
C VAL A 15 10.95 -15.22 3.15
N ILE A 16 11.49 -14.45 4.12
CA ILE A 16 11.03 -13.09 4.38
C ILE A 16 11.15 -12.24 3.11
N ASP A 17 12.31 -12.26 2.45
CA ASP A 17 12.54 -11.46 1.24
C ASP A 17 11.69 -11.90 0.08
N THR A 18 11.42 -13.20 -0.06
CA THR A 18 10.53 -13.72 -1.10
C THR A 18 9.12 -13.17 -0.91
N VAL A 19 8.64 -13.13 0.33
CA VAL A 19 7.32 -12.57 0.66
C VAL A 19 7.30 -11.07 0.39
N LEU A 20 8.34 -10.34 0.77
CA LEU A 20 8.46 -8.91 0.49
C LEU A 20 8.51 -8.64 -1.01
N LEU A 21 9.28 -9.41 -1.77
CA LEU A 21 9.41 -9.27 -3.21
C LEU A 21 8.06 -9.52 -3.89
N LEU A 22 7.40 -10.63 -3.57
CA LEU A 22 6.08 -10.95 -4.13
C LEU A 22 5.05 -9.89 -3.77
N ALA A 23 5.05 -9.38 -2.53
CA ALA A 23 4.16 -8.30 -2.14
C ALA A 23 4.45 -7.02 -2.95
N THR A 24 5.72 -6.66 -3.19
CA THR A 24 6.06 -5.49 -4.04
C THR A 24 5.75 -5.69 -5.53
N LEU A 25 5.69 -6.94 -6.00
CA LEU A 25 5.41 -7.32 -7.38
C LEU A 25 3.94 -7.69 -7.61
N GLU A 26 3.10 -7.66 -6.58
CA GLU A 26 1.67 -7.92 -6.71
C GLU A 26 1.02 -6.85 -7.61
N PRO A 27 0.15 -7.21 -8.58
CA PRO A 27 -0.43 -6.25 -9.53
C PRO A 27 -1.02 -4.99 -8.88
N VAL A 28 -1.70 -5.16 -7.74
CA VAL A 28 -2.29 -4.07 -6.96
C VAL A 28 -1.23 -3.08 -6.46
N ASN A 29 -0.07 -3.58 -6.04
CA ASN A 29 1.03 -2.80 -5.50
C ASN A 29 2.00 -2.29 -6.57
N ARG A 30 2.03 -2.91 -7.77
CA ARG A 30 3.01 -2.58 -8.82
C ARG A 30 3.01 -1.11 -9.20
N SER A 31 1.84 -0.48 -9.26
CA SER A 31 1.72 0.95 -9.54
C SER A 31 2.19 1.77 -8.33
N GLN A 32 1.85 1.39 -7.11
CA GLN A 32 2.14 2.21 -5.93
C GLN A 32 3.59 2.11 -5.45
N VAL A 33 4.26 0.99 -5.75
CA VAL A 33 5.64 0.73 -5.35
C VAL A 33 6.63 1.33 -6.34
N SER A 34 7.44 2.26 -5.83
CA SER A 34 8.52 2.91 -6.58
C SER A 34 9.63 1.94 -7.03
N VAL A 35 10.27 2.24 -8.15
CA VAL A 35 11.32 1.39 -8.76
C VAL A 35 12.49 1.10 -7.82
N TRP A 36 12.96 2.07 -7.04
CA TRP A 36 14.07 1.86 -6.11
C TRP A 36 13.72 0.84 -5.01
N LEU A 37 12.45 0.77 -4.60
CA LEU A 37 12.02 -0.19 -3.58
C LEU A 37 12.01 -1.61 -4.14
N LYS A 38 11.55 -1.77 -5.39
CA LYS A 38 11.64 -3.06 -6.11
C LYS A 38 13.10 -3.48 -6.27
N ALA A 39 13.98 -2.55 -6.61
CA ALA A 39 15.41 -2.82 -6.72
C ALA A 39 16.02 -3.18 -5.35
N LEU A 40 15.65 -2.49 -4.27
CA LEU A 40 16.14 -2.77 -2.93
C LEU A 40 15.73 -4.17 -2.45
N VAL A 41 14.43 -4.48 -2.52
CA VAL A 41 13.89 -5.79 -2.12
C VAL A 41 14.37 -6.90 -3.04
N GLY A 42 14.45 -6.64 -4.34
CA GLY A 42 15.03 -7.57 -5.31
C GLY A 42 16.50 -7.86 -5.05
N GLY A 43 17.31 -6.84 -4.77
CA GLY A 43 18.73 -7.00 -4.41
C GLY A 43 18.92 -7.81 -3.12
N LEU A 44 18.08 -7.57 -2.12
CA LEU A 44 18.08 -8.32 -0.87
C LEU A 44 17.72 -9.79 -1.09
N TRP A 45 16.63 -10.03 -1.83
CA TRP A 45 16.18 -11.37 -2.20
C TRP A 45 17.27 -12.12 -2.99
N THR A 46 17.88 -11.48 -3.98
CA THR A 46 18.96 -12.08 -4.77
C THR A 46 20.16 -12.42 -3.88
N TRP A 47 20.54 -11.55 -2.93
CA TRP A 47 21.61 -11.83 -1.98
C TRP A 47 21.32 -13.06 -1.11
N HIS A 48 20.22 -13.06 -0.36
CA HIS A 48 19.94 -14.14 0.59
C HIS A 48 19.57 -15.46 -0.10
N THR A 49 18.78 -15.42 -1.18
CA THR A 49 18.42 -16.63 -1.92
C THR A 49 19.64 -17.29 -2.53
N SER A 50 20.51 -16.50 -3.16
CA SER A 50 21.74 -17.05 -3.74
C SER A 50 22.74 -17.49 -2.69
N SER A 51 22.85 -16.79 -1.55
CA SER A 51 23.68 -17.22 -0.42
C SER A 51 23.17 -18.54 0.18
N PHE A 52 21.87 -18.67 0.38
CA PHE A 52 21.25 -19.90 0.85
C PHE A 52 21.49 -21.06 -0.13
N LEU A 53 21.25 -20.85 -1.43
CA LEU A 53 21.49 -21.88 -2.45
C LEU A 53 22.98 -22.26 -2.55
N HIS A 54 23.89 -21.29 -2.51
CA HIS A 54 25.33 -21.53 -2.45
C HIS A 54 25.68 -22.45 -1.27
N THR A 55 25.19 -22.15 -0.06
CA THR A 55 25.42 -23.02 1.11
C THR A 55 24.84 -24.41 0.96
N THR A 56 23.73 -24.60 0.23
CA THR A 56 23.20 -25.94 -0.07
C THR A 56 24.01 -26.72 -1.10
N LEU A 57 24.80 -26.05 -1.92
CA LEU A 57 25.56 -26.64 -3.03
C LEU A 57 27.04 -26.88 -2.70
N LEU A 58 27.53 -26.42 -1.54
CA LEU A 58 28.94 -26.56 -1.13
C LEU A 58 29.45 -28.01 -1.20
N ASP A 59 28.62 -28.98 -0.79
CA ASP A 59 28.99 -30.40 -0.77
C ASP A 59 28.63 -31.14 -2.07
N ALA A 60 27.95 -30.47 -3.01
CA ALA A 60 27.46 -31.12 -4.22
C ALA A 60 28.58 -31.26 -5.27
N VAL A 61 28.93 -32.50 -5.60
CA VAL A 61 29.96 -32.82 -6.59
C VAL A 61 29.36 -32.95 -7.99
N GLY A 62 29.98 -32.32 -8.99
CA GLY A 62 29.64 -32.51 -10.40
C GLY A 62 29.72 -31.23 -11.24
N PRO A 63 29.76 -31.34 -12.58
CA PRO A 63 29.85 -30.19 -13.47
C PRO A 63 28.60 -29.30 -13.39
N VAL A 64 27.42 -29.91 -13.26
CA VAL A 64 26.15 -29.18 -13.11
C VAL A 64 26.12 -28.38 -11.81
N SER A 65 26.56 -28.98 -10.70
CA SER A 65 26.67 -28.30 -9.40
C SER A 65 27.55 -27.06 -9.50
N ARG A 66 28.72 -27.15 -10.16
CA ARG A 66 29.63 -26.00 -10.37
C ARG A 66 28.97 -24.85 -11.15
N ILE A 67 28.16 -25.16 -12.16
CA ILE A 67 27.44 -24.14 -12.94
C ILE A 67 26.41 -23.43 -12.05
N PHE A 68 25.63 -24.18 -11.28
CA PHE A 68 24.65 -23.62 -10.34
C PHE A 68 25.32 -22.81 -9.23
N ASP A 69 26.44 -23.29 -8.70
CA ASP A 69 27.23 -22.61 -7.68
C ASP A 69 27.78 -21.27 -8.20
N ALA A 70 28.36 -21.26 -9.41
CA ALA A 70 28.79 -20.04 -10.07
C ALA A 70 27.63 -19.06 -10.29
N ALA A 71 26.46 -19.55 -10.73
CA ALA A 71 25.27 -18.73 -10.87
C ALA A 71 24.81 -18.12 -9.52
N CYS A 72 24.89 -18.89 -8.43
CA CYS A 72 24.61 -18.39 -7.08
C CYS A 72 25.59 -17.28 -6.68
N MET A 73 26.90 -17.45 -6.89
CA MET A 73 27.87 -16.40 -6.57
C MET A 73 27.70 -15.13 -7.42
N ILE A 74 27.30 -15.26 -8.69
CA ILE A 74 26.93 -14.12 -9.53
C ILE A 74 25.68 -13.43 -8.97
N GLY A 75 24.68 -14.20 -8.54
CA GLY A 75 23.51 -13.69 -7.83
C GLY A 75 23.90 -12.93 -6.56
N MET A 76 24.72 -13.52 -5.68
CA MET A 76 25.24 -12.87 -4.47
C MET A 76 25.91 -11.53 -4.80
N THR A 77 26.80 -11.51 -5.81
CA THR A 77 27.46 -10.28 -6.27
C THR A 77 26.47 -9.24 -6.79
N SER A 78 25.45 -9.68 -7.52
CA SER A 78 24.37 -8.81 -8.01
C SER A 78 23.62 -8.17 -6.84
N GLY A 79 23.22 -8.97 -5.84
CA GLY A 79 22.54 -8.50 -4.64
C GLY A 79 23.36 -7.46 -3.88
N LEU A 80 24.65 -7.75 -3.64
CA LEU A 80 25.57 -6.84 -2.94
C LEU A 80 25.74 -5.49 -3.65
N LEU A 81 25.76 -5.47 -4.99
CA LEU A 81 25.90 -4.25 -5.79
C LEU A 81 24.59 -3.46 -5.92
N ILE A 82 23.44 -4.14 -6.05
CA ILE A 82 22.12 -3.51 -6.16
C ILE A 82 21.72 -2.84 -4.85
N LEU A 83 21.91 -3.51 -3.72
CA LEU A 83 21.37 -3.08 -2.43
C LEU A 83 21.79 -1.66 -1.99
N PRO A 84 23.11 -1.32 -1.87
CA PRO A 84 23.54 0.02 -1.50
C PRO A 84 23.16 1.07 -2.56
N SER A 85 23.16 0.69 -3.84
CA SER A 85 22.78 1.56 -4.96
C SER A 85 21.29 1.93 -4.91
N ALA A 86 20.42 0.95 -4.62
CA ALA A 86 18.99 1.15 -4.45
C ALA A 86 18.68 1.96 -3.18
N MET A 87 19.42 1.72 -2.08
CA MET A 87 19.28 2.51 -0.86
C MET A 87 19.66 3.98 -1.11
N LEU A 88 20.78 4.24 -1.78
CA LEU A 88 21.21 5.59 -2.16
C LEU A 88 20.22 6.29 -3.09
N HIS A 89 19.71 5.58 -4.09
CA HIS A 89 18.64 6.08 -4.95
C HIS A 89 17.41 6.47 -4.13
N SER A 90 16.98 5.62 -3.19
CA SER A 90 15.84 5.91 -2.33
C SER A 90 16.05 7.19 -1.51
N ALA A 91 17.22 7.33 -0.89
CA ALA A 91 17.51 8.44 0.01
C ALA A 91 17.60 9.77 -0.75
N LEU A 92 18.29 9.78 -1.89
CA LEU A 92 18.41 10.97 -2.73
C LEU A 92 17.07 11.38 -3.37
N ARG A 93 16.28 10.39 -3.80
CA ARG A 93 14.94 10.64 -4.35
C ARG A 93 14.02 11.23 -3.31
N LEU A 94 13.89 10.57 -2.15
CA LEU A 94 13.04 11.04 -1.06
C LEU A 94 13.44 12.45 -0.63
N ASN A 95 14.74 12.75 -0.55
CA ASN A 95 15.21 14.08 -0.14
C ASN A 95 14.85 15.19 -1.15
N ARG A 96 14.65 14.85 -2.43
CA ARG A 96 14.29 15.82 -3.49
C ARG A 96 12.78 15.91 -3.73
N THR A 97 12.08 14.79 -3.78
CA THR A 97 10.67 14.75 -4.21
C THR A 97 9.70 14.41 -3.08
N GLY A 98 10.19 14.17 -1.87
CA GLY A 98 9.38 13.68 -0.76
C GLY A 98 8.73 12.33 -1.07
N LEU A 99 7.55 12.10 -0.50
CA LEU A 99 6.80 10.85 -0.58
C LEU A 99 5.94 10.71 -1.85
N ILE A 100 6.20 11.52 -2.90
CA ILE A 100 5.47 11.39 -4.17
C ILE A 100 5.74 9.98 -4.75
N PRO A 101 4.71 9.17 -5.05
CA PRO A 101 4.88 7.79 -5.51
C PRO A 101 5.53 7.72 -6.91
N HIS A 102 5.19 8.65 -7.81
CA HIS A 102 5.69 8.70 -9.19
C HIS A 102 6.29 10.07 -9.56
N PRO A 103 7.47 10.42 -9.05
CA PRO A 103 8.15 11.60 -9.52
C PRO A 103 8.60 11.40 -10.98
N PRO A 104 8.81 12.49 -11.73
CA PRO A 104 9.30 12.43 -13.10
C PRO A 104 10.60 11.61 -13.16
N ARG A 105 10.67 10.70 -14.15
CA ARG A 105 11.85 9.86 -14.37
C ARG A 105 13.02 10.77 -14.70
N ARG A 106 14.06 10.74 -13.87
CA ARG A 106 15.31 11.46 -14.13
C ARG A 106 16.41 10.45 -14.41
N LEU A 107 17.05 10.58 -15.56
CA LEU A 107 18.08 9.66 -16.02
C LEU A 107 19.29 9.62 -15.07
N TRP A 108 19.64 10.71 -14.39
CA TRP A 108 20.81 10.73 -13.51
C TRP A 108 20.77 9.69 -12.37
N TYR A 109 19.59 9.22 -11.94
CA TYR A 109 19.51 8.14 -10.94
C TYR A 109 20.06 6.81 -11.48
N SER A 110 20.16 6.60 -12.80
CA SER A 110 20.80 5.41 -13.38
C SER A 110 22.30 5.36 -13.09
N LEU A 111 22.97 6.52 -12.93
CA LEU A 111 24.38 6.60 -12.58
C LEU A 111 24.67 6.01 -11.20
N LEU A 112 23.69 5.97 -10.30
CA LEU A 112 23.85 5.33 -8.99
C LEU A 112 24.01 3.82 -9.10
N TYR A 113 23.64 3.22 -10.22
CA TYR A 113 23.81 1.79 -10.50
C TYR A 113 25.06 1.49 -11.33
N LEU A 114 25.98 2.45 -11.51
CA LEU A 114 27.27 2.25 -12.16
C LEU A 114 28.07 1.04 -11.61
N PRO A 115 28.09 0.73 -10.30
CA PRO A 115 28.77 -0.47 -9.79
C PRO A 115 28.32 -1.77 -10.44
N MET A 116 27.13 -1.80 -11.06
CA MET A 116 26.65 -2.99 -11.76
C MET A 116 27.44 -3.34 -13.01
N PHE A 117 28.18 -2.40 -13.59
CA PHE A 117 29.11 -2.70 -14.69
C PHE A 117 30.29 -3.58 -14.25
N ALA A 118 30.52 -3.76 -12.94
CA ALA A 118 31.50 -4.73 -12.44
C ALA A 118 31.00 -6.18 -12.53
N LEU A 119 29.70 -6.41 -12.73
CA LEU A 119 29.11 -7.75 -12.69
C LEU A 119 29.65 -8.72 -13.78
N PRO A 120 29.82 -8.32 -15.06
CA PRO A 120 30.42 -9.20 -16.06
C PRO A 120 31.85 -9.60 -15.71
N PHE A 121 32.63 -8.68 -15.15
CA PHE A 121 34.00 -8.96 -14.71
C PHE A 121 34.02 -9.89 -13.48
N ALA A 122 33.11 -9.68 -12.52
CA ALA A 122 32.91 -10.61 -11.40
C ALA A 122 32.52 -12.01 -11.89
N GLY A 123 31.61 -12.11 -12.86
CA GLY A 123 31.20 -13.38 -13.45
C GLY A 123 32.38 -14.11 -14.12
N TRP A 124 33.24 -13.38 -14.83
CA TRP A 124 34.46 -13.94 -15.41
C TRP A 124 35.44 -14.46 -14.34
N LEU A 125 35.66 -13.70 -13.26
CA LEU A 125 36.49 -14.15 -12.12
C LEU A 125 35.92 -15.41 -11.45
N ILE A 126 34.61 -15.42 -11.22
CA ILE A 126 33.91 -16.53 -10.60
C ILE A 126 34.03 -17.79 -11.47
N TRP A 127 33.88 -17.67 -12.79
CA TRP A 127 33.90 -18.81 -13.71
C TRP A 127 35.29 -19.45 -13.82
N ASN A 128 36.35 -18.65 -13.82
CA ASN A 128 37.72 -19.14 -14.09
C ASN A 128 38.50 -19.56 -12.84
N SER A 129 37.89 -19.46 -11.66
CA SER A 129 38.57 -19.74 -10.39
C SER A 129 38.34 -21.18 -9.92
N ALA A 130 39.41 -21.84 -9.47
CA ALA A 130 39.36 -23.22 -8.98
C ALA A 130 38.96 -23.34 -7.49
N ARG A 131 38.92 -22.23 -6.74
CA ARG A 131 38.63 -22.22 -5.30
C ARG A 131 37.12 -22.17 -5.05
N LEU A 132 36.58 -22.81 -4.01
CA LEU A 132 35.13 -22.81 -3.74
C LEU A 132 34.63 -21.57 -2.97
N ASP A 133 35.51 -20.85 -2.26
CA ASP A 133 35.12 -19.72 -1.41
C ASP A 133 34.80 -18.44 -2.19
N PHE A 134 33.60 -17.88 -1.96
CA PHE A 134 33.11 -16.67 -2.61
C PHE A 134 34.03 -15.47 -2.38
N VAL A 135 34.43 -15.19 -1.13
CA VAL A 135 35.20 -13.99 -0.77
C VAL A 135 36.54 -14.00 -1.48
N SER A 136 37.19 -15.16 -1.54
CA SER A 136 38.45 -15.36 -2.26
C SER A 136 38.33 -15.09 -3.77
N ARG A 137 37.19 -15.42 -4.42
CA ARG A 137 37.01 -15.21 -5.87
C ARG A 137 36.81 -13.75 -6.25
N VAL A 138 36.15 -12.99 -5.39
CA VAL A 138 35.82 -11.57 -5.63
C VAL A 138 36.78 -10.61 -4.94
N ASP A 139 37.88 -11.12 -4.37
CA ASP A 139 38.87 -10.31 -3.66
C ASP A 139 39.38 -9.08 -4.45
N PRO A 140 39.66 -9.17 -5.78
CA PRO A 140 40.06 -8.00 -6.57
C PRO A 140 39.02 -6.87 -6.59
N LEU A 141 37.74 -7.21 -6.43
CA LEU A 141 36.62 -6.26 -6.42
C LEU A 141 36.26 -5.77 -5.02
N LYS A 142 36.76 -6.45 -3.97
CA LYS A 142 36.40 -6.20 -2.57
C LYS A 142 36.63 -4.76 -2.15
N GLN A 143 37.80 -4.20 -2.47
CA GLN A 143 38.15 -2.83 -2.06
C GLN A 143 37.24 -1.78 -2.72
N GLY A 144 37.04 -1.89 -4.03
CA GLY A 144 36.15 -0.98 -4.78
C GLY A 144 34.70 -1.06 -4.27
N TYR A 145 34.24 -2.28 -3.97
CA TYR A 145 32.93 -2.48 -3.36
C TYR A 145 32.81 -1.84 -1.98
N LEU A 146 33.80 -2.01 -1.09
CA LEU A 146 33.77 -1.43 0.26
C LEU A 146 33.73 0.09 0.23
N VAL A 147 34.53 0.71 -0.64
CA VAL A 147 34.49 2.18 -0.83
C VAL A 147 33.10 2.62 -1.28
N TRP A 148 32.51 1.92 -2.25
CA TRP A 148 31.15 2.21 -2.70
C TRP A 148 30.10 2.03 -1.59
N LEU A 149 30.16 0.92 -0.85
CA LEU A 149 29.25 0.62 0.26
C LEU A 149 29.31 1.71 1.33
N VAL A 150 30.50 2.14 1.72
CA VAL A 150 30.71 3.22 2.70
C VAL A 150 30.09 4.52 2.20
N VAL A 151 30.40 4.93 0.97
CA VAL A 151 29.88 6.17 0.39
C VAL A 151 28.35 6.12 0.30
N ALA A 152 27.80 5.03 -0.25
CA ALA A 152 26.36 4.87 -0.44
C ALA A 152 25.60 4.88 0.89
N ASN A 153 26.08 4.15 1.89
CA ASN A 153 25.43 4.09 3.21
C ASN A 153 25.54 5.41 3.96
N LEU A 154 26.71 6.05 4.00
CA LEU A 154 26.89 7.32 4.72
C LEU A 154 26.10 8.47 4.08
N VAL A 155 26.08 8.56 2.74
CA VAL A 155 25.26 9.56 2.03
C VAL A 155 23.77 9.29 2.26
N SER A 156 23.34 8.02 2.22
CA SER A 156 21.95 7.64 2.52
C SER A 156 21.56 7.99 3.95
N ALA A 157 22.42 7.66 4.92
CA ALA A 157 22.22 7.94 6.34
C ALA A 157 22.10 9.45 6.60
N ALA A 158 22.97 10.26 5.99
CA ALA A 158 22.91 11.72 6.08
C ALA A 158 21.64 12.29 5.41
N ALA A 159 21.24 11.76 4.26
CA ALA A 159 20.01 12.16 3.59
C ALA A 159 18.77 11.83 4.44
N PHE A 160 18.69 10.64 5.06
CA PHE A 160 17.59 10.28 5.96
C PHE A 160 17.54 11.15 7.22
N LEU A 161 18.69 11.52 7.80
CA LEU A 161 18.72 12.46 8.92
C LEU A 161 18.17 13.84 8.54
N ARG A 162 18.41 14.32 7.31
CA ARG A 162 17.83 15.57 6.81
C ARG A 162 16.34 15.45 6.52
N LEU A 163 15.88 14.28 6.06
CA LEU A 163 14.47 13.98 5.79
C LEU A 163 13.61 13.95 7.06
N ARG A 164 14.21 13.52 8.18
CA ARG A 164 13.59 13.43 9.51
C ARG A 164 12.79 14.68 9.90
N SER A 165 13.30 15.88 9.59
CA SER A 165 12.68 17.16 9.95
C SER A 165 11.76 17.74 8.86
N ARG A 166 11.84 17.22 7.64
CA ARG A 166 11.09 17.75 6.48
C ARG A 166 9.74 17.09 6.26
N LEU A 167 9.58 15.83 6.67
CA LEU A 167 8.35 15.06 6.44
C LEU A 167 7.46 15.09 7.68
N SER A 168 6.30 15.73 7.57
CA SER A 168 5.26 15.80 8.60
C SER A 168 4.38 14.56 8.62
N VAL A 169 4.98 13.35 8.62
CA VAL A 169 4.24 12.09 8.73
C VAL A 169 4.46 11.48 10.12
N PRO A 170 3.39 11.04 10.82
CA PRO A 170 3.53 10.40 12.12
C PRO A 170 4.51 9.22 12.09
N GLY A 171 5.49 9.23 13.00
CA GLY A 171 6.51 8.19 13.08
C GLY A 171 7.60 8.21 11.99
N ALA A 172 7.54 9.13 11.01
CA ALA A 172 8.61 9.25 10.01
C ALA A 172 9.94 9.63 10.66
N ASN A 173 9.88 10.47 11.70
CA ASN A 173 11.05 10.92 12.43
C ASN A 173 11.84 9.74 13.06
N SER A 174 11.17 8.87 13.81
CA SER A 174 11.80 7.68 14.40
C SER A 174 12.28 6.72 13.31
N PHE A 175 11.50 6.55 12.23
CA PHE A 175 11.87 5.70 11.11
C PHE A 175 13.20 6.10 10.46
N PHE A 176 13.31 7.35 10.01
CA PHE A 176 14.49 7.82 9.31
C PHE A 176 15.73 7.87 10.22
N LEU A 177 15.55 8.14 11.51
CA LEU A 177 16.62 8.06 12.50
C LEU A 177 17.13 6.61 12.65
N GLN A 178 16.22 5.65 12.85
CA GLN A 178 16.57 4.23 12.98
C GLN A 178 17.25 3.71 11.72
N LEU A 179 16.73 4.05 10.54
CA LEU A 179 17.31 3.65 9.27
C LEU A 179 18.73 4.23 9.10
N SER A 180 18.94 5.49 9.47
CA SER A 180 20.26 6.12 9.44
C SER A 180 21.26 5.42 10.37
N ILE A 181 20.87 5.13 11.61
CA ILE A 181 21.71 4.40 12.59
C ILE A 181 22.09 3.02 12.06
N VAL A 182 21.12 2.28 11.51
CA VAL A 182 21.37 0.93 10.98
C VAL A 182 22.33 0.97 9.79
N LEU A 183 22.22 1.95 8.89
CA LEU A 183 23.15 2.09 7.77
C LEU A 183 24.58 2.39 8.22
N VAL A 184 24.75 3.24 9.23
CA VAL A 184 26.07 3.51 9.84
C VAL A 184 26.63 2.25 10.49
N LEU A 185 25.81 1.52 11.26
CA LEU A 185 26.22 0.26 11.87
C LEU A 185 26.61 -0.78 10.82
N GLN A 186 25.89 -0.85 9.70
CA GLN A 186 26.20 -1.74 8.58
C GLN A 186 27.54 -1.40 7.93
N THR A 187 27.86 -0.11 7.77
CA THR A 187 29.16 0.32 7.28
C THR A 187 30.29 -0.06 8.24
N ILE A 188 30.11 0.18 9.55
CA ILE A 188 31.11 -0.18 10.56
C ILE A 188 31.35 -1.68 10.57
N LEU A 189 30.28 -2.48 10.57
CA LEU A 189 30.37 -3.94 10.60
C LEU A 189 31.06 -4.49 9.35
N ALA A 190 30.66 -4.03 8.16
CA ALA A 190 31.26 -4.48 6.90
C ALA A 190 32.74 -4.08 6.80
N ALA A 191 33.11 -2.87 7.23
CA ALA A 191 34.50 -2.43 7.27
C ALA A 191 35.31 -3.26 8.27
N THR A 192 34.76 -3.52 9.45
CA THR A 192 35.41 -4.35 10.48
C THR A 192 35.64 -5.77 9.97
N TYR A 193 34.63 -6.39 9.36
CA TYR A 193 34.75 -7.73 8.76
C TYR A 193 35.80 -7.77 7.65
N ALA A 194 35.87 -6.73 6.81
CA ALA A 194 36.84 -6.67 5.73
C ALA A 194 38.30 -6.49 6.19
N MET A 195 38.50 -5.84 7.35
CA MET A 195 39.84 -5.60 7.92
C MET A 195 40.31 -6.74 8.82
N LEU A 196 39.40 -7.59 9.31
CA LEU A 196 39.74 -8.67 10.21
C LEU A 196 40.42 -9.83 9.45
N ALA A 197 41.43 -10.44 10.08
CA ALA A 197 42.08 -11.63 9.53
C ALA A 197 41.07 -12.78 9.44
N HIS A 198 41.13 -13.54 8.33
CA HIS A 198 40.19 -14.64 8.03
C HIS A 198 40.21 -15.74 9.11
N ASP A 199 41.33 -15.89 9.83
CA ASP A 199 41.52 -16.95 10.84
C ASP A 199 41.13 -16.55 12.27
N SER A 200 40.52 -15.37 12.46
CA SER A 200 40.12 -14.92 13.79
C SER A 200 38.91 -15.70 14.33
N GLU A 201 38.88 -15.97 15.64
CA GLU A 201 37.76 -16.65 16.31
C GLU A 201 36.41 -15.93 16.11
N PHE A 202 36.45 -14.61 15.90
CA PHE A 202 35.26 -13.79 15.68
C PHE A 202 34.77 -13.78 14.23
N ALA A 203 35.54 -14.29 13.27
CA ALA A 203 35.21 -14.25 11.85
C ALA A 203 33.85 -14.88 11.54
N ALA A 204 33.55 -16.04 12.15
CA ALA A 204 32.27 -16.73 11.94
C ALA A 204 31.06 -15.92 12.45
N SER A 205 31.17 -15.32 13.63
CA SER A 205 30.11 -14.51 14.22
C SER A 205 29.88 -13.22 13.42
N LEU A 206 30.97 -12.56 12.99
CA LEU A 206 30.92 -11.37 12.15
C LEU A 206 30.38 -11.67 10.75
N ARG A 207 30.69 -12.84 10.19
CA ARG A 207 30.13 -13.30 8.91
C ARG A 207 28.62 -13.42 8.99
N ILE A 208 28.10 -14.12 10.00
CA ILE A 208 26.64 -14.26 10.22
C ILE A 208 26.00 -12.88 10.40
N ALA A 209 26.59 -12.03 11.24
CA ALA A 209 26.07 -10.69 11.47
C ALA A 209 26.05 -9.86 10.18
N THR A 210 27.13 -9.89 9.39
CA THR A 210 27.24 -9.14 8.12
C THR A 210 26.27 -9.67 7.07
N ASN A 211 26.07 -10.98 7.01
CA ASN A 211 25.14 -11.62 6.09
C ASN A 211 23.67 -11.25 6.38
N LEU A 212 23.30 -11.15 7.66
CA LEU A 212 21.90 -10.89 8.08
C LEU A 212 21.57 -9.42 8.28
N LEU A 213 22.56 -8.56 8.53
CA LEU A 213 22.33 -7.14 8.81
C LEU A 213 21.56 -6.40 7.68
N PRO A 214 21.74 -6.70 6.38
CA PRO A 214 20.90 -6.18 5.29
C PRO A 214 19.39 -6.40 5.47
N LEU A 215 18.99 -7.43 6.24
CA LEU A 215 17.59 -7.71 6.55
C LEU A 215 16.99 -6.65 7.49
N VAL A 216 17.80 -6.03 8.36
CA VAL A 216 17.31 -5.08 9.37
C VAL A 216 16.69 -3.83 8.73
N PRO A 217 17.33 -3.12 7.77
CA PRO A 217 16.69 -2.04 7.03
C PRO A 217 15.38 -2.45 6.36
N ALA A 218 15.32 -3.63 5.75
CA ALA A 218 14.12 -4.11 5.07
C ALA A 218 12.99 -4.45 6.05
N LEU A 219 13.30 -5.07 7.19
CA LEU A 219 12.34 -5.33 8.25
C LEU A 219 11.83 -4.04 8.92
N LEU A 220 12.71 -3.08 9.18
CA LEU A 220 12.32 -1.75 9.65
C LEU A 220 11.39 -1.09 8.64
N PHE A 221 11.79 -1.06 7.36
CA PHE A 221 10.99 -0.51 6.29
C PHE A 221 9.61 -1.18 6.24
N THR A 222 9.57 -2.51 6.25
CA THR A 222 8.35 -3.31 6.23
C THR A 222 7.49 -3.01 7.45
N TRP A 223 8.07 -3.00 8.65
CA TRP A 223 7.35 -2.68 9.87
C TRP A 223 6.71 -1.30 9.81
N TYR A 224 7.42 -0.28 9.31
CA TYR A 224 6.87 1.07 9.18
C TYR A 224 5.85 1.19 8.05
N VAL A 225 6.06 0.50 6.93
CA VAL A 225 5.06 0.42 5.85
C VAL A 225 3.78 -0.26 6.34
N LEU A 226 3.88 -1.37 7.07
CA LEU A 226 2.71 -2.11 7.55
C LEU A 226 2.02 -1.43 8.75
N ARG A 227 2.81 -0.91 9.71
CA ARG A 227 2.28 -0.31 10.94
C ARG A 227 1.88 1.15 10.78
N GLN A 228 2.71 1.95 10.10
CA GLN A 228 2.48 3.39 9.91
C GLN A 228 1.89 3.72 8.53
N ARG A 229 1.69 2.73 7.65
CA ARG A 229 1.06 2.89 6.33
C ARG A 229 1.72 3.96 5.46
N MET A 230 3.05 4.06 5.56
CA MET A 230 3.85 4.99 4.76
C MET A 230 3.69 4.73 3.25
N LEU A 231 3.44 3.47 2.88
CA LEU A 231 3.06 3.07 1.53
C LEU A 231 1.78 2.22 1.58
N PRO A 232 0.86 2.42 0.64
CA PRO A 232 -0.24 1.50 0.44
C PRO A 232 0.34 0.21 -0.14
N LEU A 233 0.55 -0.78 0.72
CA LEU A 233 1.03 -2.09 0.34
C LEU A 233 0.02 -3.11 0.84
N VAL A 234 -0.67 -3.74 -0.11
CA VAL A 234 -1.63 -4.80 0.17
C VAL A 234 -0.85 -6.11 0.24
N ILE A 235 -0.88 -6.77 1.39
CA ILE A 235 -0.33 -8.13 1.50
C ILE A 235 -1.49 -9.10 1.34
N GLU A 236 -1.51 -9.84 0.22
CA GLU A 236 -2.47 -10.93 0.05
C GLU A 236 -2.31 -12.00 1.15
N ARG A 237 -3.45 -12.57 1.56
CA ARG A 237 -3.47 -13.66 2.55
C ARG A 237 -2.71 -14.90 2.07
N THR A 238 -2.71 -15.13 0.76
CA THR A 238 -2.01 -16.23 0.08
C THR A 238 -0.50 -16.18 0.35
N LEU A 239 0.11 -14.98 0.28
CA LEU A 239 1.53 -14.77 0.55
C LEU A 239 1.90 -15.13 1.99
N ALA A 240 1.08 -14.72 2.95
CA ALA A 240 1.29 -15.08 4.35
C ALA A 240 1.21 -16.60 4.59
N TYR A 241 0.32 -17.30 3.89
CA TYR A 241 0.21 -18.76 3.99
C TYR A 241 1.41 -19.46 3.33
N GLY A 242 1.85 -18.97 2.17
CA GLY A 242 3.07 -19.46 1.52
C GLY A 242 4.31 -19.27 2.40
N ALA A 243 4.44 -18.09 3.03
CA ALA A 243 5.50 -17.80 3.99
C ALA A 243 5.52 -18.78 5.17
N ALA A 244 4.36 -18.99 5.80
CA ALA A 244 4.24 -19.89 6.93
C ALA A 244 4.55 -21.35 6.55
N LEU A 245 4.12 -21.79 5.37
CA LEU A 245 4.46 -23.11 4.85
C LEU A 245 5.97 -23.24 4.60
N ALA A 246 6.59 -22.26 3.95
CA ALA A 246 8.03 -22.26 3.68
C ALA A 246 8.87 -22.25 4.97
N ILE A 247 8.49 -21.46 5.97
CA ILE A 247 9.10 -21.49 7.31
C ILE A 247 8.92 -22.87 7.95
N GLY A 248 7.72 -23.46 7.84
CA GLY A 248 7.44 -24.81 8.34
C GLY A 248 8.32 -25.89 7.69
N LEU A 249 8.52 -25.81 6.37
CA LEU A 249 9.39 -26.72 5.62
C LEU A 249 10.88 -26.51 5.96
N LEU A 250 11.32 -25.27 6.16
CA LEU A 250 12.68 -24.97 6.60
C LEU A 250 12.94 -25.51 8.02
N LEU A 251 12.00 -25.26 8.94
CA LEU A 251 12.05 -25.82 10.29
C LEU A 251 12.07 -27.34 10.23
N HIS A 252 11.20 -27.95 9.42
CA HIS A 252 11.17 -29.40 9.21
C HIS A 252 12.54 -29.90 8.79
N ARG A 253 13.14 -29.33 7.73
CA ARG A 253 14.45 -29.73 7.22
C ARG A 253 15.53 -29.63 8.28
N MET A 254 15.46 -28.65 9.18
CA MET A 254 16.49 -28.42 10.18
C MET A 254 16.37 -29.27 11.45
N THR A 255 15.15 -29.50 11.91
CA THR A 255 14.92 -30.29 13.12
C THR A 255 14.88 -31.77 12.77
N ILE A 256 14.11 -32.16 11.76
CA ILE A 256 13.69 -33.56 11.61
C ILE A 256 14.77 -34.41 10.98
N SER A 257 15.44 -33.93 9.93
CA SER A 257 16.54 -34.69 9.30
C SER A 257 17.60 -35.11 10.33
N ARG A 258 17.95 -34.21 11.26
CA ARG A 258 18.96 -34.49 12.29
C ARG A 258 18.46 -35.33 13.44
N TYR A 259 17.23 -35.07 13.89
CA TYR A 259 16.66 -35.89 14.95
C TYR A 259 16.36 -37.29 14.44
N SER A 260 15.98 -37.46 13.16
CA SER A 260 15.72 -38.78 12.58
C SER A 260 17.00 -39.60 12.43
N GLU A 261 18.13 -38.99 12.02
CA GLU A 261 19.44 -39.66 12.04
C GLU A 261 19.78 -40.15 13.46
N LYS A 262 19.68 -39.27 14.46
CA LYS A 262 20.01 -39.64 15.85
C LYS A 262 19.03 -40.62 16.50
N LEU A 263 17.74 -40.57 16.16
CA LEU A 263 16.72 -41.49 16.68
C LEU A 263 16.75 -42.83 15.95
N GLY A 264 17.02 -42.84 14.65
CA GLY A 264 17.15 -44.06 13.85
C GLY A 264 18.21 -44.99 14.45
N ASP A 265 19.37 -44.42 14.78
CA ASP A 265 20.47 -45.15 15.43
C ASP A 265 20.10 -45.69 16.82
N ARG A 266 19.20 -45.03 17.57
CA ARG A 266 18.82 -45.44 18.93
C ARG A 266 17.64 -46.42 18.98
N PHE A 267 16.67 -46.29 18.10
CA PHE A 267 15.39 -46.99 18.20
C PHE A 267 15.12 -47.97 17.05
N ASN A 268 16.01 -48.04 16.05
CA ASN A 268 15.87 -48.92 14.88
C ASN A 268 14.52 -48.74 14.16
N LEU A 269 13.97 -47.53 14.21
CA LEU A 269 12.72 -47.16 13.55
C LEU A 269 12.98 -46.88 12.08
N ASP A 270 12.04 -47.29 11.22
CA ASP A 270 12.09 -46.94 9.80
C ASP A 270 11.99 -45.41 9.65
N MET A 271 13.06 -44.81 9.13
CA MET A 271 13.22 -43.37 8.94
C MET A 271 12.08 -42.79 8.10
N VAL A 272 11.59 -43.56 7.12
CA VAL A 272 10.50 -43.15 6.22
C VAL A 272 9.19 -42.99 6.99
N LEU A 273 8.91 -43.91 7.93
CA LEU A 273 7.69 -43.86 8.74
C LEU A 273 7.69 -42.67 9.69
N LEU A 274 8.85 -42.36 10.29
CA LEU A 274 8.99 -41.20 11.18
C LEU A 274 8.84 -39.89 10.40
N GLU A 275 9.47 -39.77 9.23
CA GLU A 275 9.33 -38.59 8.37
C GLU A 275 7.88 -38.40 7.93
N ALA A 276 7.20 -39.47 7.49
CA ALA A 276 5.79 -39.44 7.12
C ALA A 276 4.88 -39.02 8.28
N LEU A 277 5.10 -39.55 9.49
CA LEU A 277 4.34 -39.17 10.68
C LEU A 277 4.50 -37.68 11.00
N ILE A 278 5.71 -37.14 10.87
CA ILE A 278 5.96 -35.73 11.20
C ILE A 278 5.42 -34.81 10.10
N VAL A 279 5.54 -35.18 8.82
CA VAL A 279 4.87 -34.46 7.73
C VAL A 279 3.37 -34.44 7.95
N LEU A 280 2.77 -35.57 8.32
CA LEU A 280 1.35 -35.66 8.67
C LEU A 280 1.01 -34.75 9.86
N GLY A 281 1.83 -34.76 10.91
CA GLY A 281 1.70 -33.87 12.06
C GLY A 281 1.78 -32.39 11.67
N LEU A 282 2.70 -32.01 10.77
CA LEU A 282 2.84 -30.66 10.25
C LEU A 282 1.61 -30.24 9.43
N ILE A 283 1.08 -31.14 8.59
CA ILE A 283 -0.16 -30.92 7.83
C ILE A 283 -1.35 -30.71 8.78
N MET A 284 -1.47 -31.52 9.84
CA MET A 284 -2.51 -31.36 10.86
C MET A 284 -2.35 -30.05 11.64
N ALA A 285 -1.12 -29.67 11.98
CA ALA A 285 -0.79 -28.43 12.68
C ALA A 285 -0.90 -27.18 11.79
N PHE A 286 -0.89 -27.33 10.46
CA PHE A 286 -0.96 -26.20 9.53
C PHE A 286 -2.27 -25.43 9.67
N ARG A 287 -3.40 -26.11 9.90
CA ARG A 287 -4.71 -25.45 10.08
C ARG A 287 -4.75 -24.52 11.30
N PRO A 288 -4.40 -24.96 12.53
CA PRO A 288 -4.37 -24.07 13.68
C PRO A 288 -3.29 -22.99 13.58
N LEU A 289 -2.11 -23.31 13.02
CA LEU A 289 -1.06 -22.32 12.77
C LEU A 289 -1.57 -21.21 11.83
N ARG A 290 -2.24 -21.59 10.75
CA ARG A 290 -2.86 -20.68 9.79
C ARG A 290 -3.90 -19.77 10.44
N GLN A 291 -4.72 -20.31 11.35
CA GLN A 291 -5.70 -19.51 12.11
C GLN A 291 -5.01 -18.48 13.00
N ARG A 292 -4.00 -18.89 13.77
CA ARG A 292 -3.22 -17.95 14.62
C ARG A 292 -2.48 -16.91 13.81
N LEU A 293 -1.93 -17.28 12.65
CA LEU A 293 -1.28 -16.34 11.75
C LEU A 293 -2.30 -15.31 11.23
N ARG A 294 -3.49 -15.76 10.82
CA ARG A 294 -4.57 -14.88 10.37
C ARG A 294 -5.01 -13.93 11.47
N GLU A 295 -5.13 -14.39 12.71
CA GLU A 295 -5.47 -13.54 13.86
C GLU A 295 -4.36 -12.54 14.15
N SER A 296 -3.10 -12.96 14.11
CA SER A 296 -1.94 -12.09 14.31
C SER A 296 -1.88 -11.00 13.24
N LEU A 297 -2.02 -11.38 11.96
CA LEU A 297 -2.11 -10.43 10.85
C LEU A 297 -3.34 -9.54 10.98
N ARG A 298 -4.49 -10.07 11.42
CA ARG A 298 -5.67 -9.26 11.70
C ARG A 298 -5.43 -8.29 12.86
N HIS A 299 -4.64 -8.62 13.86
CA HIS A 299 -4.32 -7.67 14.93
C HIS A 299 -3.35 -6.59 14.44
N LEU A 300 -2.39 -6.98 13.59
CA LEU A 300 -1.38 -6.11 12.99
C LEU A 300 -2.00 -5.16 11.95
N PHE A 301 -2.99 -5.62 11.18
CA PHE A 301 -3.66 -4.85 10.11
C PHE A 301 -5.03 -4.27 10.49
N GLY A 302 -5.74 -4.89 11.44
CA GLY A 302 -7.19 -4.76 11.61
C GLY A 302 -7.67 -3.68 12.57
N ARG A 303 -6.77 -2.94 13.25
CA ARG A 303 -7.18 -1.76 14.04
C ARG A 303 -8.00 -0.75 13.23
N ASN A 304 -7.78 -0.65 11.91
CA ASN A 304 -8.52 0.28 11.06
C ASN A 304 -9.74 -0.31 10.34
N ILE A 305 -9.82 -1.64 10.16
CA ILE A 305 -11.02 -2.26 9.53
C ILE A 305 -12.23 -2.06 10.44
N LEU A 306 -12.04 -2.30 11.73
CA LEU A 306 -13.06 -2.04 12.75
C LEU A 306 -13.41 -0.55 12.83
N SER A 307 -12.42 0.35 12.73
CA SER A 307 -12.70 1.79 12.83
C SER A 307 -13.53 2.30 11.66
N VAL A 308 -13.25 1.90 10.42
CA VAL A 308 -14.04 2.35 9.27
C VAL A 308 -15.46 1.79 9.33
N ARG A 309 -15.63 0.50 9.65
CA ARG A 309 -16.97 -0.08 9.79
C ARG A 309 -17.79 0.63 10.88
N GLU A 310 -17.15 0.97 12.00
CA GLU A 310 -17.78 1.72 13.08
C GLU A 310 -18.04 3.18 12.69
N SER A 311 -17.16 3.82 11.92
CA SER A 311 -17.42 5.15 11.34
C SER A 311 -18.58 5.10 10.34
N THR A 312 -18.66 4.11 9.45
CA THR A 312 -19.79 3.93 8.52
C THR A 312 -21.10 3.71 9.28
N ARG A 313 -21.09 2.90 10.34
CA ARG A 313 -22.26 2.69 11.20
C ARG A 313 -22.70 4.00 11.88
N ARG A 314 -21.76 4.76 12.43
CA ARG A 314 -22.03 6.06 13.06
C ARG A 314 -22.56 7.07 12.04
N LEU A 315 -21.96 7.15 10.86
CA LEU A 315 -22.43 8.00 9.75
C LEU A 315 -23.86 7.62 9.32
N SER A 316 -24.17 6.34 9.18
CA SER A 316 -25.52 5.87 8.82
C SER A 316 -26.58 6.31 9.84
N LEU A 317 -26.26 6.20 11.14
CA LEU A 317 -27.14 6.69 12.21
C LEU A 317 -27.31 8.21 12.16
N GLN A 318 -26.23 8.96 11.89
CA GLN A 318 -26.31 10.42 11.80
C GLN A 318 -27.06 10.90 10.54
N ILE A 319 -26.93 10.22 9.40
CA ILE A 319 -27.72 10.52 8.19
C ILE A 319 -29.22 10.42 8.52
N ALA A 320 -29.63 9.40 9.27
CA ALA A 320 -31.01 9.24 9.69
C ALA A 320 -31.48 10.33 10.67
N GLN A 321 -30.59 10.85 11.52
CA GLN A 321 -30.90 11.94 12.44
C GLN A 321 -31.08 13.28 11.70
N GLU A 322 -30.23 13.55 10.70
CA GLU A 322 -30.23 14.81 9.95
C GLU A 322 -31.18 14.82 8.74
N SER A 323 -31.95 13.75 8.53
CA SER A 323 -32.84 13.60 7.36
C SER A 323 -33.91 14.69 7.23
N HIS A 324 -34.20 15.41 8.31
CA HIS A 324 -35.18 16.50 8.37
C HIS A 324 -34.64 17.86 7.89
N GLN A 325 -33.33 18.01 7.70
CA GLN A 325 -32.72 19.26 7.25
C GLN A 325 -33.07 19.58 5.78
N ALA A 326 -32.82 20.81 5.33
CA ALA A 326 -32.95 21.14 3.91
C ALA A 326 -31.87 20.41 3.08
N PRO A 327 -32.12 20.05 1.79
CA PRO A 327 -31.15 19.32 0.97
C PRO A 327 -29.76 19.96 0.89
N SER A 328 -29.68 21.29 0.80
CA SER A 328 -28.40 22.01 0.80
C SER A 328 -27.66 21.86 2.13
N GLN A 329 -28.36 22.05 3.25
CA GLN A 329 -27.80 21.87 4.60
C GLN A 329 -27.34 20.43 4.84
N LEU A 330 -28.12 19.46 4.36
CA LEU A 330 -27.77 18.04 4.45
C LEU A 330 -26.49 17.72 3.67
N LEU A 331 -26.31 18.31 2.49
CA LEU A 331 -25.07 18.17 1.71
C LEU A 331 -23.87 18.82 2.39
N ASP A 332 -24.02 20.04 2.91
CA ASP A 332 -22.96 20.75 3.64
C ASP A 332 -22.55 20.00 4.90
N TRP A 333 -23.54 19.50 5.66
CA TRP A 333 -23.33 18.65 6.82
C TRP A 333 -22.56 17.39 6.43
N PHE A 334 -22.98 16.69 5.38
CA PHE A 334 -22.34 15.46 4.94
C PHE A 334 -20.90 15.69 4.47
N ALA A 335 -20.67 16.78 3.72
CA ALA A 335 -19.36 17.20 3.26
C ALA A 335 -18.42 17.61 4.41
N THR A 336 -18.97 17.95 5.58
CA THR A 336 -18.24 18.31 6.79
C THR A 336 -17.94 17.10 7.69
N VAL A 337 -18.90 16.19 7.83
CA VAL A 337 -18.80 15.06 8.78
C VAL A 337 -18.03 13.88 8.18
N VAL A 338 -18.25 13.53 6.91
CA VAL A 338 -17.61 12.38 6.28
C VAL A 338 -16.07 12.48 6.31
N PRO A 339 -15.44 13.62 5.97
CA PRO A 339 -13.98 13.73 6.06
C PRO A 339 -13.46 13.58 7.48
N ARG A 340 -14.21 14.04 8.48
CA ARG A 340 -13.83 13.93 9.90
C ARG A 340 -13.87 12.49 10.37
N GLU A 341 -14.96 11.78 10.10
CA GLU A 341 -15.17 10.39 10.55
C GLU A 341 -14.31 9.36 9.80
N LEU A 342 -14.04 9.62 8.51
CA LEU A 342 -13.20 8.75 7.67
C LEU A 342 -11.72 9.17 7.65
N GLN A 343 -11.37 10.28 8.29
CA GLN A 343 -10.03 10.89 8.27
C GLN A 343 -9.57 11.16 6.83
N LEU A 344 -10.42 11.80 6.04
CA LEU A 344 -10.11 12.24 4.68
C LEU A 344 -9.57 13.66 4.69
N ASP A 345 -8.69 13.93 3.76
CA ASP A 345 -8.20 15.28 3.56
C ASP A 345 -9.30 16.18 3.00
N TRP A 346 -10.09 15.68 2.06
CA TRP A 346 -11.23 16.40 1.50
C TRP A 346 -12.27 15.42 0.91
N ILE A 347 -13.49 15.92 0.74
CA ILE A 347 -14.56 15.31 -0.04
C ILE A 347 -15.14 16.35 -0.99
N ARG A 348 -15.57 15.91 -2.16
CA ARG A 348 -16.30 16.75 -3.13
C ARG A 348 -17.53 16.01 -3.61
N ILE A 349 -18.69 16.67 -3.54
CA ILE A 349 -19.97 16.12 -3.96
C ILE A 349 -20.46 16.97 -5.12
N VAL A 350 -20.68 16.35 -6.27
CA VAL A 350 -21.15 17.01 -7.50
C VAL A 350 -22.47 16.38 -7.89
N LEU A 351 -23.56 17.15 -7.85
CA LEU A 351 -24.89 16.68 -8.25
C LEU A 351 -25.27 17.28 -9.61
N TYR A 352 -25.57 16.44 -10.59
CA TYR A 352 -25.98 16.83 -11.94
C TYR A 352 -27.51 16.85 -12.11
N ALA A 353 -28.23 16.04 -11.34
CA ALA A 353 -29.69 16.00 -11.32
C ALA A 353 -30.21 15.84 -9.89
N GLY A 354 -31.36 16.47 -9.59
CA GLY A 354 -32.11 16.26 -8.35
C GLY A 354 -32.38 17.52 -7.52
N ILE A 355 -31.62 18.60 -7.69
CA ILE A 355 -31.90 19.87 -7.02
C ILE A 355 -32.59 20.79 -8.02
N ASP A 356 -33.89 20.99 -7.82
CA ASP A 356 -34.74 21.88 -8.61
C ASP A 356 -34.01 23.22 -8.86
N PRO A 357 -33.76 23.65 -10.11
CA PRO A 357 -32.97 24.86 -10.42
C PRO A 357 -33.54 26.13 -9.77
N HIS A 358 -34.81 26.12 -9.39
CA HIS A 358 -35.47 27.17 -8.62
C HIS A 358 -34.99 27.32 -7.16
N LEU A 359 -34.20 26.38 -6.62
CA LEU A 359 -33.59 26.48 -5.29
C LEU A 359 -32.33 27.37 -5.26
N ASN A 360 -31.77 27.75 -6.41
CA ASN A 360 -30.66 28.71 -6.48
C ASN A 360 -30.85 29.67 -7.68
N PRO A 361 -31.63 30.76 -7.53
CA PRO A 361 -31.93 31.69 -8.62
C PRO A 361 -30.70 32.43 -9.17
N ASN A 362 -29.51 32.24 -8.57
CA ASN A 362 -28.25 32.86 -8.99
C ASN A 362 -27.39 31.97 -9.90
N HIS A 363 -27.87 30.78 -10.32
CA HIS A 363 -27.12 29.90 -11.22
C HIS A 363 -27.86 29.67 -12.54
N SER A 364 -27.25 30.13 -13.64
CA SER A 364 -27.73 29.97 -15.01
C SER A 364 -27.82 28.49 -15.40
N ALA A 365 -28.93 28.13 -16.03
CA ALA A 365 -29.39 26.77 -16.32
C ALA A 365 -28.50 25.88 -17.22
N SER A 366 -27.29 26.31 -17.61
CA SER A 366 -26.34 25.46 -18.36
C SER A 366 -25.13 24.99 -17.54
N ASP A 367 -25.02 25.40 -16.28
CA ASP A 367 -23.87 25.09 -15.39
C ASP A 367 -24.32 24.54 -14.02
N SER A 368 -25.52 23.95 -13.99
CA SER A 368 -26.29 23.62 -12.78
C SER A 368 -25.83 22.35 -12.06
N ALA A 369 -24.51 22.15 -11.93
CA ALA A 369 -23.98 21.15 -11.01
C ALA A 369 -23.85 21.77 -9.61
N VAL A 370 -24.55 21.23 -8.61
CA VAL A 370 -24.32 21.64 -7.23
C VAL A 370 -23.02 20.98 -6.75
N ASP A 371 -22.00 21.79 -6.55
CA ASP A 371 -20.66 21.38 -6.14
C ASP A 371 -20.40 21.77 -4.68
N VAL A 372 -20.51 20.80 -3.78
CA VAL A 372 -20.28 20.99 -2.34
C VAL A 372 -18.88 20.47 -1.97
N ARG A 373 -18.12 21.31 -1.26
CA ARG A 373 -16.71 21.07 -0.91
C ARG A 373 -16.48 21.15 0.59
N THR A 374 -15.46 20.44 1.07
CA THR A 374 -15.01 20.58 2.46
C THR A 374 -14.55 22.01 2.75
N PRO A 375 -15.07 22.69 3.78
CA PRO A 375 -14.67 24.05 4.11
C PRO A 375 -13.20 24.12 4.59
N GLY A 376 -12.41 25.04 4.03
CA GLY A 376 -11.13 25.48 4.61
C GLY A 376 -9.86 24.71 4.21
N LYS A 377 -9.89 23.77 3.25
CA LYS A 377 -8.68 23.15 2.70
C LYS A 377 -8.46 23.52 1.23
N LEU A 378 -7.20 23.84 0.90
CA LEU A 378 -6.76 24.12 -0.47
C LEU A 378 -7.02 22.91 -1.35
N ASP A 379 -7.93 23.08 -2.30
CA ASP A 379 -8.22 22.14 -3.35
C ASP A 379 -6.97 21.96 -4.22
N PRO A 380 -6.36 20.76 -4.31
CA PRO A 380 -5.23 20.55 -5.19
C PRO A 380 -5.60 20.75 -6.68
N SER A 381 -6.89 20.87 -7.02
CA SER A 381 -7.39 21.06 -8.38
C SER A 381 -7.55 22.52 -8.86
N SER A 382 -6.91 23.50 -8.22
CA SER A 382 -6.73 24.85 -8.82
C SER A 382 -5.31 25.34 -8.61
N PRO A 383 -4.56 25.80 -9.66
CA PRO A 383 -5.04 26.39 -10.92
C PRO A 383 -4.32 25.85 -12.19
N GLY A 384 -5.04 25.36 -13.21
CA GLY A 384 -4.39 25.20 -14.53
C GLY A 384 -5.01 24.26 -15.57
N GLY A 385 -6.05 23.50 -15.29
CA GLY A 385 -6.62 22.57 -16.28
C GLY A 385 -8.07 22.25 -16.04
N ASN A 386 -8.73 21.76 -17.09
CA ASN A 386 -10.17 21.53 -17.26
C ASN A 386 -10.81 20.58 -16.21
N ALA A 387 -10.78 20.92 -14.92
CA ALA A 387 -11.32 20.09 -13.85
C ALA A 387 -12.83 19.81 -14.04
N GLN A 388 -13.57 20.77 -14.59
CA GLN A 388 -14.99 20.60 -14.93
C GLN A 388 -15.18 19.59 -16.06
N ASP A 389 -14.35 19.64 -17.12
CA ASP A 389 -14.38 18.65 -18.20
C ASP A 389 -14.03 17.26 -17.68
N ASP A 390 -13.03 17.16 -16.78
CA ASP A 390 -12.64 15.90 -16.16
C ASP A 390 -13.78 15.31 -15.32
N LEU A 391 -14.50 16.13 -14.56
CA LEU A 391 -15.68 15.69 -13.80
C LEU A 391 -16.81 15.23 -14.73
N GLN A 392 -17.13 16.00 -15.77
CA GLN A 392 -18.17 15.63 -16.73
C GLN A 392 -17.83 14.34 -17.48
N GLN A 393 -16.58 14.19 -17.92
CA GLN A 393 -16.13 12.98 -18.61
C GLN A 393 -16.08 11.78 -17.67
N LEU A 394 -15.73 11.99 -16.40
CA LEU A 394 -15.78 10.95 -15.38
C LEU A 394 -17.23 10.52 -15.08
N HIS A 395 -18.18 11.47 -14.98
CA HIS A 395 -19.60 11.18 -14.83
C HIS A 395 -20.13 10.37 -16.02
N ARG A 396 -19.90 10.84 -17.25
CA ARG A 396 -20.30 10.13 -18.47
C ARG A 396 -19.72 8.72 -18.54
N GLY A 397 -18.45 8.55 -18.19
CA GLY A 397 -17.81 7.24 -18.20
C GLY A 397 -18.35 6.28 -17.13
N MET A 398 -18.68 6.78 -15.94
CA MET A 398 -19.35 5.97 -14.91
C MET A 398 -20.81 5.64 -15.30
N THR A 399 -21.48 6.52 -16.04
CA THR A 399 -22.84 6.28 -16.55
C THR A 399 -22.84 5.23 -17.66
N SER A 400 -21.94 5.35 -18.64
CA SER A 400 -21.87 4.41 -19.78
C SER A 400 -21.47 3.00 -19.36
N THR A 401 -20.60 2.87 -18.37
CA THR A 401 -20.13 1.57 -17.87
C THR A 401 -21.03 0.97 -16.78
N ALA A 402 -22.07 1.68 -16.34
CA ALA A 402 -22.88 1.32 -15.17
C ALA A 402 -22.05 1.01 -13.91
N THR A 403 -20.85 1.59 -13.79
CA THR A 403 -19.98 1.38 -12.63
C THR A 403 -20.44 2.26 -11.47
N THR A 404 -20.61 1.65 -10.30
CA THR A 404 -20.98 2.38 -9.07
C THR A 404 -19.77 3.03 -8.39
N ARG A 405 -18.57 2.51 -8.67
CA ARG A 405 -17.32 2.90 -8.01
C ARG A 405 -16.14 2.76 -8.97
N VAL A 406 -15.24 3.75 -8.94
CA VAL A 406 -13.91 3.64 -9.56
C VAL A 406 -12.85 4.04 -8.55
N SER A 407 -11.76 3.27 -8.49
CA SER A 407 -10.62 3.52 -7.59
C SER A 407 -9.34 3.71 -8.38
N ARG A 408 -8.43 4.53 -7.86
CA ARG A 408 -7.08 4.70 -8.39
C ARG A 408 -6.29 3.39 -8.27
N GLY A 409 -6.34 2.55 -9.30
CA GLY A 409 -5.73 1.21 -9.33
C GLY A 409 -6.56 0.13 -10.03
N ASP A 410 -7.84 0.39 -10.31
CA ASP A 410 -8.71 -0.53 -11.04
C ASP A 410 -8.35 -0.63 -12.54
N ALA A 411 -7.73 -1.74 -12.96
CA ALA A 411 -7.16 -1.92 -14.30
C ALA A 411 -8.19 -1.81 -15.44
N SER A 412 -9.48 -1.98 -15.14
CA SER A 412 -10.57 -1.99 -16.10
C SER A 412 -10.88 -0.61 -16.72
N ALA A 413 -10.45 0.49 -16.10
CA ALA A 413 -10.85 1.85 -16.51
C ALA A 413 -9.69 2.85 -16.50
N GLN A 414 -8.66 2.62 -17.32
CA GLN A 414 -7.46 3.48 -17.39
C GLN A 414 -7.78 4.97 -17.64
N ASP A 415 -8.73 5.27 -18.53
CA ASP A 415 -9.11 6.66 -18.83
C ASP A 415 -9.74 7.36 -17.62
N LEU A 416 -10.54 6.64 -16.83
CA LEU A 416 -11.14 7.19 -15.60
C LEU A 416 -10.08 7.37 -14.51
N GLN A 417 -9.07 6.51 -14.46
CA GLN A 417 -7.97 6.67 -13.52
C GLN A 417 -7.14 7.93 -13.80
N LEU A 418 -6.85 8.23 -15.06
CA LEU A 418 -6.08 9.43 -15.42
C LEU A 418 -6.78 10.70 -14.92
N ARG A 419 -8.11 10.74 -14.99
CA ARG A 419 -8.94 11.83 -14.46
C ARG A 419 -9.00 11.86 -12.94
N LEU A 420 -9.07 10.69 -12.28
CA LEU A 420 -8.94 10.64 -10.83
C LEU A 420 -7.59 11.20 -10.37
N ILE A 421 -6.52 10.90 -11.12
CA ILE A 421 -5.18 11.41 -10.85
C ILE A 421 -5.12 12.93 -11.04
N SER A 422 -5.71 13.49 -12.11
CA SER A 422 -5.74 14.93 -12.35
C SER A 422 -6.54 15.68 -11.28
N LEU A 423 -7.65 15.08 -10.82
CA LEU A 423 -8.49 15.62 -9.74
C LEU A 423 -7.91 15.38 -8.34
N GLY A 424 -6.81 14.63 -8.21
CA GLY A 424 -6.23 14.25 -6.92
C GLY A 424 -7.12 13.34 -6.06
N ALA A 425 -8.18 12.76 -6.63
CA ALA A 425 -9.09 11.86 -5.95
C ALA A 425 -8.51 10.43 -5.86
N LEU A 426 -8.75 9.74 -4.74
CA LEU A 426 -8.42 8.32 -4.60
C LEU A 426 -9.56 7.43 -5.10
N HIS A 427 -10.78 7.81 -4.76
CA HIS A 427 -11.99 7.04 -5.07
C HIS A 427 -13.09 7.97 -5.55
N VAL A 428 -13.93 7.47 -6.45
CA VAL A 428 -15.17 8.12 -6.85
C VAL A 428 -16.32 7.12 -6.77
N PHE A 429 -17.43 7.60 -6.24
CA PHE A 429 -18.68 6.87 -6.11
C PHE A 429 -19.75 7.58 -6.93
N ALA A 430 -20.55 6.83 -7.68
CA ALA A 430 -21.74 7.35 -8.30
C ALA A 430 -22.83 7.51 -7.22
N LEU A 431 -23.37 8.71 -7.08
CA LEU A 431 -24.55 8.95 -6.25
C LEU A 431 -25.79 8.84 -7.15
N ARG A 432 -26.38 7.65 -7.21
CA ARG A 432 -27.53 7.38 -8.09
C ARG A 432 -28.70 6.82 -7.30
N PHE A 433 -29.75 7.62 -7.15
CA PHE A 433 -31.00 7.16 -6.57
C PHE A 433 -32.20 7.95 -7.14
N HIS A 434 -33.00 7.29 -7.97
CA HIS A 434 -34.13 7.89 -8.68
C HIS A 434 -33.75 9.22 -9.37
N ALA A 435 -34.21 10.35 -8.82
CA ALA A 435 -33.97 11.69 -9.39
C ALA A 435 -32.62 12.30 -8.98
N VAL A 436 -31.86 11.67 -8.09
CA VAL A 436 -30.53 12.10 -7.67
C VAL A 436 -29.50 11.41 -8.55
N ASP A 437 -28.74 12.19 -9.31
CA ASP A 437 -27.58 11.72 -10.08
C ASP A 437 -26.39 12.64 -9.86
N GLY A 438 -25.24 12.05 -9.52
CA GLY A 438 -24.05 12.79 -9.12
C GLY A 438 -22.82 11.92 -8.91
N LEU A 439 -21.74 12.58 -8.50
CA LEU A 439 -20.47 11.98 -8.14
C LEU A 439 -20.07 12.40 -6.74
N LEU A 440 -19.47 11.47 -6.01
CA LEU A 440 -18.84 11.72 -4.73
C LEU A 440 -17.38 11.31 -4.81
N LEU A 441 -16.49 12.29 -4.73
CA LEU A 441 -15.05 12.12 -4.83
C LEU A 441 -14.44 12.17 -3.43
N LEU A 442 -13.65 11.13 -3.11
CA LEU A 442 -12.89 11.04 -1.87
C LEU A 442 -11.43 11.38 -2.13
N GLY A 443 -10.93 12.37 -1.40
CA GLY A 443 -9.50 12.69 -1.36
C GLY A 443 -8.67 11.63 -0.64
N PRO A 444 -7.35 11.84 -0.55
CA PRO A 444 -6.47 11.00 0.25
C PRO A 444 -6.88 11.00 1.72
N ARG A 445 -6.64 9.88 2.41
CA ARG A 445 -6.80 9.82 3.87
C ARG A 445 -5.62 10.50 4.54
N THR A 446 -5.86 11.20 5.64
CA THR A 446 -4.82 11.86 6.44
C THR A 446 -3.79 10.85 6.98
N ARG A 447 -4.16 9.57 7.09
CA ARG A 447 -3.26 8.46 7.47
C ARG A 447 -2.54 7.79 6.30
N ASN A 448 -2.62 8.36 5.10
CA ASN A 448 -2.05 7.84 3.85
C ASN A 448 -2.42 6.38 3.54
N ASP A 449 -3.57 5.93 4.04
CA ASP A 449 -4.05 4.56 3.85
C ASP A 449 -5.18 4.50 2.83
N THR A 450 -5.22 3.39 2.08
CA THR A 450 -6.30 3.10 1.13
C THR A 450 -7.42 2.35 1.84
N PHE A 451 -8.66 2.54 1.38
CA PHE A 451 -9.77 1.72 1.82
C PHE A 451 -9.66 0.32 1.22
N SER A 452 -9.93 -0.71 2.02
CA SER A 452 -10.07 -2.08 1.51
C SER A 452 -11.36 -2.24 0.71
N ASP A 453 -11.46 -3.27 -0.13
CA ASP A 453 -12.69 -3.50 -0.91
C ASP A 453 -13.95 -3.66 -0.06
N GLU A 454 -13.84 -4.34 1.09
CA GLU A 454 -14.93 -4.45 2.07
C GLU A 454 -15.35 -3.07 2.63
N GLN A 455 -14.38 -2.20 2.91
CA GLN A 455 -14.66 -0.85 3.40
C GLN A 455 -15.30 0.01 2.31
N LEU A 456 -14.78 -0.06 1.09
CA LEU A 456 -15.34 0.63 -0.06
C LEU A 456 -16.76 0.14 -0.39
N ALA A 457 -17.04 -1.16 -0.22
CA ALA A 457 -18.41 -1.69 -0.37
C ALA A 457 -19.35 -1.15 0.72
N ALA A 458 -18.91 -1.11 1.97
CA ALA A 458 -19.67 -0.50 3.06
C ALA A 458 -19.91 1.00 2.85
N LEU A 459 -18.91 1.72 2.33
CA LEU A 459 -19.04 3.13 1.96
C LEU A 459 -20.00 3.33 0.78
N SER A 460 -19.98 2.45 -0.22
CA SER A 460 -20.96 2.48 -1.32
C SER A 460 -22.38 2.42 -0.78
N LEU A 461 -22.67 1.45 0.11
CA LEU A 461 -24.00 1.32 0.73
C LEU A 461 -24.38 2.56 1.54
N LEU A 462 -23.43 3.16 2.26
CA LEU A 462 -23.65 4.41 2.98
C LEU A 462 -24.02 5.56 2.04
N PHE A 463 -23.32 5.68 0.91
CA PHE A 463 -23.56 6.72 -0.08
C PHE A 463 -24.87 6.51 -0.83
N ASP A 464 -25.27 5.26 -1.08
CA ASP A 464 -26.59 4.92 -1.62
C ASP A 464 -27.70 5.32 -0.63
N GLN A 465 -27.51 5.04 0.66
CA GLN A 465 -28.44 5.47 1.72
C GLN A 465 -28.52 7.01 1.80
N PHE A 466 -27.40 7.70 1.65
CA PHE A 466 -27.36 9.16 1.62
C PHE A 466 -28.13 9.72 0.41
N ALA A 467 -27.91 9.17 -0.79
CA ALA A 467 -28.63 9.56 -2.01
C ALA A 467 -30.15 9.33 -1.86
N ALA A 468 -30.55 8.22 -1.25
CA ALA A 468 -31.96 7.93 -0.96
C ALA A 468 -32.56 8.93 0.02
N THR A 469 -31.83 9.29 1.08
CA THR A 469 -32.27 10.28 2.07
C THR A 469 -32.43 11.66 1.42
N LEU A 470 -31.49 12.05 0.56
CA LEU A 470 -31.55 13.30 -0.19
C LEU A 470 -32.76 13.34 -1.12
N HIS A 471 -32.99 12.26 -1.88
CA HIS A 471 -34.14 12.14 -2.78
C HIS A 471 -35.46 12.27 -2.03
N ASN A 472 -35.63 11.53 -0.93
CA ASN A 472 -36.84 11.57 -0.11
C ASN A 472 -37.10 12.98 0.41
N ARG A 473 -36.05 13.69 0.83
CA ARG A 473 -36.19 15.06 1.31
C ARG A 473 -36.58 16.05 0.21
N ILE A 474 -36.03 15.89 -0.99
CA ILE A 474 -36.42 16.68 -2.17
C ILE A 474 -37.91 16.46 -2.49
N GLN A 475 -38.36 15.20 -2.50
CA GLN A 475 -39.76 14.85 -2.78
C GLN A 475 -40.71 15.40 -1.71
N GLU A 476 -40.33 15.30 -0.43
CA GLU A 476 -41.10 15.86 0.67
C GLU A 476 -41.26 17.39 0.54
N LEU A 477 -40.17 18.11 0.24
CA LEU A 477 -40.23 19.56 0.04
C LEU A 477 -41.06 19.94 -1.19
N ALA A 478 -40.95 19.18 -2.28
CA ALA A 478 -41.78 19.39 -3.46
C ALA A 478 -43.27 19.20 -3.13
N ARG A 479 -43.61 18.16 -2.37
CA ARG A 479 -44.97 17.90 -1.89
C ARG A 479 -45.49 19.04 -1.01
N VAL A 480 -44.73 19.49 -0.01
CA VAL A 480 -45.12 20.60 0.87
C VAL A 480 -45.33 21.89 0.08
N ARG A 481 -44.50 22.17 -0.93
CA ARG A 481 -44.69 23.33 -1.82
C ARG A 481 -45.94 23.21 -2.66
N ALA A 482 -46.22 22.03 -3.22
CA ALA A 482 -47.42 21.76 -4.00
C ALA A 482 -48.68 21.92 -3.14
N GLU A 483 -48.68 21.39 -1.92
CA GLU A 483 -49.79 21.54 -0.95
C GLU A 483 -50.02 23.02 -0.60
N ARG A 484 -48.96 23.80 -0.33
CA ARG A 484 -49.08 25.25 -0.09
C ARG A 484 -49.65 26.00 -1.29
N LYS A 485 -49.22 25.66 -2.50
CA LYS A 485 -49.73 26.28 -3.74
C LYS A 485 -51.21 25.94 -3.95
N ALA A 486 -51.60 24.69 -3.73
CA ALA A 486 -52.99 24.26 -3.80
C ALA A 486 -53.87 25.00 -2.78
N MET A 487 -53.44 25.10 -1.52
CA MET A 487 -54.16 25.87 -0.50
C MET A 487 -54.28 27.35 -0.85
N GLN A 488 -53.25 27.96 -1.44
CA GLN A 488 -53.32 29.34 -1.90
C GLN A 488 -54.31 29.51 -3.06
N GLN A 489 -54.32 28.58 -4.02
CA GLN A 489 -55.27 28.58 -5.13
C GLN A 489 -56.71 28.40 -4.64
N GLU A 490 -56.94 27.52 -3.67
CA GLU A 490 -58.24 27.32 -3.04
C GLU A 490 -58.71 28.58 -2.30
N LYS A 491 -57.83 29.24 -1.54
CA LYS A 491 -58.13 30.53 -0.90
C LYS A 491 -58.52 31.60 -1.92
N LEU A 492 -57.79 31.71 -3.03
CA LEU A 492 -58.11 32.65 -4.10
C LEU A 492 -59.44 32.32 -4.78
N SER A 493 -59.74 31.03 -4.99
CA SER A 493 -61.01 30.56 -5.53
C SER A 493 -62.18 30.91 -4.61
N MET A 494 -62.06 30.62 -3.30
CA MET A 494 -63.10 30.97 -2.31
C MET A 494 -63.32 32.48 -2.20
N LEU A 495 -62.25 33.28 -2.21
CA LEU A 495 -62.38 34.74 -2.25
C LEU A 495 -63.10 35.21 -3.52
N GLY A 496 -62.82 34.59 -4.66
CA GLY A 496 -63.52 34.84 -5.91
C GLY A 496 -65.02 34.52 -5.82
N LEU A 497 -65.38 33.38 -5.21
CA LEU A 497 -66.78 32.99 -4.99
C LEU A 497 -67.50 33.96 -4.03
N LEU A 498 -66.88 34.32 -2.91
CA LEU A 498 -67.44 35.27 -1.94
C LEU A 498 -67.63 36.66 -2.57
N ALA A 499 -66.63 37.15 -3.31
CA ALA A 499 -66.73 38.42 -4.03
C ALA A 499 -67.83 38.38 -5.10
N GLY A 500 -67.99 37.26 -5.81
CA GLY A 500 -69.07 37.05 -6.77
C GLY A 500 -70.45 37.05 -6.10
N SER A 501 -70.60 36.35 -4.96
CA SER A 501 -71.83 36.32 -4.18
C SER A 501 -72.21 37.70 -3.66
N LEU A 502 -71.26 38.42 -3.06
CA LEU A 502 -71.46 39.80 -2.59
C LEU A 502 -71.84 40.74 -3.73
N ALA A 503 -71.19 40.62 -4.89
CA ALA A 503 -71.52 41.43 -6.07
C ALA A 503 -72.93 41.12 -6.60
N HIS A 504 -73.39 39.86 -6.49
CA HIS A 504 -74.73 39.47 -6.87
C HIS A 504 -75.79 40.04 -5.91
N GLU A 505 -75.57 39.93 -4.60
CA GLU A 505 -76.45 40.52 -3.58
C GLU A 505 -76.52 42.05 -3.69
N LEU A 506 -75.39 42.73 -3.92
CA LEU A 506 -75.38 44.19 -4.13
C LEU A 506 -76.14 44.62 -5.39
N ARG A 507 -76.19 43.78 -6.42
CA ARG A 507 -76.89 44.07 -7.67
C ARG A 507 -78.40 43.80 -7.58
N ASN A 508 -78.81 42.85 -6.74
CA ASN A 508 -80.20 42.46 -6.50
C ASN A 508 -80.49 42.46 -4.98
N PRO A 509 -80.54 43.65 -4.35
CA PRO A 509 -80.70 43.79 -2.90
C PRO A 509 -82.07 43.37 -2.37
#